data_AF-A0A530RB96-F1
#
_entry.id   AF-A0A530RB96-F1
#
_cell.length_a   1.000
_cell.length_b   1.000
_cell.length_c   1.000
_cell.angle_alpha   90.00
_cell.angle_beta   90.00
_cell.angle_gamma   90.00
#
_symmetry.space_group_name_H-M   'P 1'
#
loop_
_entity.id
_entity.type
_entity.pdbx_description
1 polymer ?
#
loop_
_entity_poly.entity_id
_entity_poly.type
_entity_poly.pdbx_seq_one_letter_code
_entity_poly.pdbx_strand_id
1 'polypeptide(L)' 'MPLQNRVDPFGVLRAVPERGRLMGNRGIIHDPETKTLLKKRWALQAWIICLCEFRDVRREPMGRNRNGGKTGWTELFFL' A
#
# COMPACT_ATOMS: atom_id res chain seq x y z
N MET A 1 8.71 13.23 1.96
CA MET A 1 9.15 12.39 0.81
C MET A 1 8.08 11.34 0.52
N PRO A 2 7.85 10.94 -0.74
CA PRO A 2 6.87 9.92 -1.08
C PRO A 2 7.23 8.56 -0.48
N LEU A 3 6.23 7.77 -0.09
CA LEU A 3 6.42 6.39 0.36
C LEU A 3 6.75 5.47 -0.82
N GLN A 4 7.53 4.42 -0.56
CA GLN A 4 7.84 3.37 -1.54
C GLN A 4 6.65 2.40 -1.70
N ASN A 5 5.56 2.90 -2.25
CA ASN A 5 4.31 2.16 -2.36
C ASN A 5 3.61 2.39 -3.71
N ARG A 6 4.36 2.78 -4.75
CA ARG A 6 3.84 2.94 -6.11
C ARG A 6 4.29 1.78 -6.97
N VAL A 7 3.35 1.07 -7.57
CA VAL A 7 3.60 -0.12 -8.37
C VAL A 7 3.77 0.32 -9.81
N ASP A 8 4.94 0.05 -10.39
CA ASP A 8 5.13 0.17 -11.85
C ASP A 8 4.55 -1.06 -12.59
N PRO A 9 4.43 -1.03 -13.93
CA PRO A 9 3.88 -2.14 -14.70
C PRO A 9 4.60 -3.49 -14.53
N PHE A 10 5.83 -3.48 -14.01
CA PHE A 10 6.63 -4.68 -13.72
C PHE A 10 6.49 -5.16 -12.27
N GLY A 11 5.64 -4.50 -11.47
CA GLY A 11 5.39 -4.83 -10.08
C GLY A 11 6.48 -4.36 -9.11
N VAL A 12 7.33 -3.41 -9.52
CA VAL A 12 8.37 -2.82 -8.66
C VAL A 12 7.78 -1.64 -7.89
N LEU A 13 8.15 -1.54 -6.61
CA LEU A 13 7.69 -0.46 -5.72
C LEU A 13 8.63 0.75 -5.80
N ARG A 14 8.07 1.90 -6.19
CA ARG A 14 8.76 3.18 -6.39
C ARG A 14 8.34 4.19 -5.32
N ALA A 15 9.27 5.07 -4.93
CA ALA A 15 9.03 6.19 -4.04
C ALA A 15 8.86 7.49 -4.85
N VAL A 16 7.71 7.61 -5.54
CA VAL A 16 7.36 8.76 -6.39
C VAL A 16 6.01 9.36 -5.95
N PRO A 17 5.70 10.64 -6.23
CA PRO A 17 4.48 11.27 -5.72
C PRO A 17 3.18 10.79 -6.40
N GLU A 18 3.25 10.30 -7.63
CA GLU A 18 2.11 9.86 -8.43
C GLU A 18 1.36 8.70 -7.76
N ARG A 19 0.06 8.57 -8.02
CA ARG A 19 -0.78 7.51 -7.43
C ARG A 19 -1.60 6.72 -8.46
N GLY A 20 -1.56 7.14 -9.73
CA GLY A 20 -2.42 6.65 -10.79
C GLY A 20 -3.90 6.59 -10.40
N ARG A 21 -4.65 5.63 -10.97
CA ARG A 21 -6.12 5.53 -10.83
C ARG A 21 -6.59 4.40 -9.94
N LEU A 22 -5.71 3.44 -9.64
CA LEU A 22 -6.02 2.25 -8.87
C LEU A 22 -5.09 2.15 -7.67
N MET A 23 -5.66 1.73 -6.56
CA MET A 23 -4.91 1.25 -5.41
C MET A 23 -5.02 -0.28 -5.40
N GLY A 24 -4.11 -0.95 -4.75
CA GLY A 24 -4.24 -2.35 -4.43
C GLY A 24 -3.50 -2.72 -3.17
N ASN A 25 -3.45 -4.02 -2.93
CA ASN A 25 -2.74 -4.60 -1.82
C ASN A 25 -2.07 -5.90 -2.23
N ARG A 26 -1.00 -6.23 -1.50
CA ARG A 26 -0.32 -7.51 -1.58
C ARG A 26 -0.05 -8.09 -0.20
N GLY A 27 -0.98 -7.80 0.72
CA GLY A 27 -0.88 -8.01 2.16
C GLY A 27 -0.07 -6.93 2.91
N ILE A 28 0.26 -7.22 4.17
CA ILE A 28 1.01 -6.31 5.06
C ILE A 28 2.51 -6.48 4.80
N ILE A 29 3.12 -5.64 3.97
CA ILE A 29 4.56 -5.70 3.61
C ILE A 29 5.37 -4.50 4.11
N HIS A 30 4.87 -3.80 5.12
CA HIS A 30 5.50 -2.62 5.68
C HIS A 30 5.62 -2.68 7.21
N ASP A 31 6.51 -1.87 7.76
CA ASP A 31 6.53 -1.51 9.17
C ASP A 31 5.68 -0.23 9.37
N PRO A 32 4.68 -0.23 10.26
CA PRO A 32 3.74 0.89 10.41
C PRO A 32 4.33 2.13 11.09
N GLU A 33 5.40 1.97 11.88
CA GLU A 33 6.02 3.07 12.61
C GLU A 33 6.94 3.88 11.69
N THR A 34 7.74 3.15 10.90
CA THR A 34 8.74 3.74 10.00
C THR A 34 8.21 3.97 8.59
N LYS A 35 7.08 3.35 8.23
CA LYS A 35 6.50 3.34 6.86
C LYS A 35 7.48 2.84 5.81
N THR A 36 8.36 1.91 6.21
CA THR A 36 9.33 1.27 5.32
C THR A 36 8.88 -0.14 4.92
N LEU A 37 9.35 -0.61 3.77
CA LEU A 37 9.06 -1.98 3.32
C LEU A 37 9.87 -2.99 4.13
N LEU A 38 9.22 -4.11 4.45
CA LEU A 38 9.89 -5.28 5.02
C LEU A 38 10.70 -6.01 3.94
N LYS A 39 11.56 -6.94 4.35
CA LYS A 39 12.31 -7.81 3.41
C LYS A 39 11.41 -8.69 2.53
N LYS A 40 10.15 -8.90 2.91
CA LYS A 40 9.21 -9.73 2.16
C LYS A 40 8.58 -8.93 1.01
N ARG A 41 8.47 -9.57 -0.15
CA ARG A 41 7.93 -8.93 -1.37
C ARG A 41 6.40 -8.98 -1.46
N TRP A 42 5.77 -9.99 -0.87
CA TRP A 42 4.31 -10.13 -0.77
C TRP A 42 3.93 -11.01 0.43
N ALA A 43 2.75 -10.79 1.02
CA ALA A 43 2.12 -11.74 1.94
C ALA A 43 1.01 -12.56 1.25
N LEU A 44 0.45 -12.04 0.16
CA LEU A 44 -0.52 -12.71 -0.70
C LEU A 44 0.03 -12.74 -2.13
N GLN A 45 0.01 -13.88 -2.81
CA GLN A 45 0.53 -13.95 -4.19
C GLN A 45 -0.28 -13.09 -5.16
N ALA A 46 -1.60 -13.09 -4.99
CA ALA A 46 -2.54 -12.33 -5.80
C ALA A 46 -2.38 -10.82 -5.59
N TRP A 47 -2.58 -10.07 -6.68
CA TRP A 47 -2.86 -8.65 -6.63
C TRP A 47 -4.35 -8.44 -6.43
N ILE A 48 -4.70 -7.68 -5.41
CA ILE A 48 -6.06 -7.19 -5.21
C ILE A 48 -6.04 -5.70 -5.57
N ILE A 49 -6.96 -5.27 -6.43
CA ILE A 49 -7.12 -3.87 -6.83
C ILE A 49 -8.43 -3.30 -6.29
N CYS A 50 -8.43 -2.00 -6.02
CA CYS A 50 -9.55 -1.21 -5.53
C CYS A 50 -9.47 0.20 -6.15
N LEU A 51 -10.58 0.92 -6.09
CA LEU A 51 -10.62 2.35 -6.42
C LEU A 51 -9.85 3.15 -5.36
N CYS A 52 -9.22 4.25 -5.77
CA CYS A 52 -8.58 5.19 -4.85
C CYS A 52 -9.58 5.93 -3.95
N GLU A 53 -10.83 6.07 -4.41
CA GLU A 53 -11.91 6.74 -3.68
C GLU A 53 -13.08 5.76 -3.51
N PHE A 54 -13.45 5.51 -2.26
CA PHE A 54 -14.55 4.60 -1.92
C PHE A 54 -15.26 5.04 -0.65
N ARG A 55 -16.55 5.41 -0.77
CA ARG A 55 -17.46 5.71 0.36
C ARG A 55 -16.86 6.66 1.43
N ASP A 56 -16.10 7.66 0.99
CA ASP A 56 -15.35 8.61 1.82
C ASP A 56 -14.44 7.96 2.89
N VAL A 57 -14.03 6.71 2.68
CA VAL A 57 -13.11 6.02 3.58
C VAL A 57 -11.71 6.61 3.44
N ARG A 58 -11.18 7.14 4.54
CA ARG A 58 -9.81 7.62 4.64
C ARG A 58 -8.95 6.60 5.39
N ARG A 59 -7.76 6.34 4.87
CA ARG A 59 -6.76 5.46 5.45
C ARG A 59 -5.44 6.19 5.51
N GLU A 60 -4.65 5.88 6.53
CA GLU A 60 -3.25 6.29 6.56
C GLU A 60 -2.43 5.30 5.74
N PRO A 61 -1.75 5.73 4.65
CA PRO A 61 -0.89 4.82 3.89
C PRO A 61 0.20 4.22 4.78
N MET A 62 0.31 2.89 4.73
CA MET A 62 1.24 2.10 5.54
C MET A 62 1.05 2.32 7.05
N GLY A 63 -0.22 2.47 7.48
CA GLY A 63 -0.59 2.76 8.86
C GLY A 63 -1.38 1.64 9.58
N ARG A 64 -1.81 1.96 10.80
CA ARG A 64 -2.57 1.07 11.69
C ARG A 64 -4.08 1.14 11.42
N ASN A 65 -4.48 0.79 10.20
CA ASN A 65 -5.86 0.94 9.70
C ASN A 65 -6.83 -0.19 10.13
N ARG A 66 -6.44 -1.11 11.02
CA ARG A 66 -7.27 -2.23 11.47
C ARG A 66 -7.67 -2.05 12.94
N ASN A 67 -8.87 -2.54 13.30
CA ASN A 67 -9.41 -2.48 14.65
C ASN A 67 -8.39 -2.90 15.72
N GLY A 68 -8.37 -2.15 16.83
CA GLY A 68 -7.43 -2.35 17.93
C GLY A 68 -6.01 -1.89 17.64
N GLY A 69 -5.82 -0.88 16.78
CA GLY A 69 -4.51 -0.30 16.48
C GLY A 69 -3.56 -1.23 15.72
N LYS A 70 -4.11 -2.21 15.00
CA LYS A 70 -3.32 -3.21 14.27
C LYS A 70 -2.93 -2.68 12.89
N THR A 71 -1.78 -3.13 12.40
CA THR A 71 -1.27 -2.81 11.06
C THR A 71 -2.28 -3.21 9.99
N GLY A 72 -2.58 -2.29 9.08
CA GLY A 72 -3.37 -2.56 7.87
C GLY A 72 -2.54 -3.24 6.79
N TRP A 73 -3.19 -3.72 5.72
CA TRP A 73 -2.48 -4.09 4.49
C TRP A 73 -1.76 -2.87 3.90
N THR A 74 -0.68 -3.11 3.17
CA THR A 74 0.07 -2.03 2.50
C THR A 74 -0.74 -1.47 1.34
N GLU A 75 -1.05 -0.18 1.39
CA GLU A 75 -1.66 0.57 0.28
C GLU A 75 -0.64 0.73 -0.85
N LEU A 76 -0.91 0.09 -1.99
CA LEU A 76 -0.04 0.09 -3.17
C LEU A 76 -0.76 0.82 -4.32
N PHE A 77 -0.16 1.86 -4.90
CA PHE A 77 -0.78 2.71 -5.91
C PHE A 77 -0.21 2.39 -7.30
N PHE A 78 -1.06 2.01 -8.25
CA PHE A 78 -0.63 1.56 -9.58
C PHE A 78 -0.44 2.75 -10.52
N LEU A 79 0.76 2.86 -11.09
CA LEU A 79 1.13 3.85 -12.10
C LEU A 79 0.76 3.40 -13.51
#